data_AF-A0A9P0PSD3-F1
#
_entry.id   AF-A0A9P0PSD3-F1
#
_cell.length_a   1.000
_cell.length_b   1.000
_cell.length_c   1.000
_cell.angle_alpha   90.00
_cell.angle_beta   90.00
_cell.angle_gamma   90.00
#
_symmetry.space_group_name_H-M   'P 1'
#
loop_
_entity.id
_entity.type
_entity.pdbx_description
1 polymer ?
#
loop_
_entity_poly.entity_id
_entity_poly.type
_entity_poly.pdbx_seq_one_letter_code
_entity_poly.pdbx_strand_id
1 'polypeptide(L)'
;MHFLSLCNVHFYVNDTQIYCSFPPQLMDRFSLIINNELNSFVECATRHCLLINPSKSHVIVFGPRQNKNVIENLIKIEINGVTLKIMDNVKN
;
A
#
# COMPACT_ATOMS: atom_id res chain seq x y z
N MET A 1 3.66 13.49 -14.20
CA MET A 1 4.29 12.14 -14.20
C MET A 1 3.43 11.26 -13.30
N HIS A 2 2.50 10.49 -13.88
CA HIS A 2 1.68 9.53 -13.12
C HIS A 2 2.44 8.20 -13.07
N PHE A 3 3.13 7.93 -11.97
CA PHE A 3 3.84 6.65 -11.76
C PHE A 3 2.96 5.61 -11.02
N LEU A 4 1.82 6.05 -10.50
CA LEU A 4 0.74 5.20 -9.98
C LEU A 4 -0.53 5.49 -10.76
N SER A 5 -1.16 4.42 -11.26
CA SER A 5 -2.32 4.49 -12.14
C SER A 5 -3.63 4.31 -11.39
N LEU A 6 -3.59 3.62 -10.24
CA LEU A 6 -4.76 3.25 -9.45
C LEU A 6 -4.74 3.80 -8.02
N CYS A 7 -3.61 4.42 -7.63
CA CYS A 7 -3.41 4.95 -6.29
C CYS A 7 -3.25 6.47 -6.29
N ASN A 8 -3.80 7.09 -5.26
CA ASN A 8 -3.53 8.48 -4.91
C ASN A 8 -2.32 8.54 -3.96
N VAL A 9 -1.51 9.58 -4.06
CA VAL A 9 -0.29 9.75 -3.26
C VAL A 9 -0.23 11.12 -2.64
N HIS A 10 0.05 11.14 -1.34
CA HIS A 10 0.34 12.35 -0.60
C HIS A 10 1.76 12.25 -0.04
N PHE A 11 2.58 13.26 -0.32
CA PHE A 11 3.94 13.36 0.17
C PHE A 11 4.00 14.34 1.35
N TYR A 12 4.58 13.87 2.44
CA TYR A 12 5.01 14.68 3.57
C TYR A 12 6.54 14.75 3.57
N VAL A 13 7.12 15.52 4.50
CA VAL A 13 8.58 15.74 4.54
C VAL A 13 9.36 14.43 4.64
N ASN A 14 8.92 13.50 5.51
CA ASN A 14 9.59 12.22 5.73
C ASN A 14 8.71 11.01 5.39
N ASP A 15 7.40 11.24 5.19
CA ASP A 15 6.41 10.18 5.06
C ASP A 15 5.69 10.28 3.73
N THR A 16 5.23 9.14 3.24
CA THR A 16 4.40 9.08 2.04
C THR A 16 3.18 8.24 2.35
N GLN A 17 2.01 8.79 2.05
CA GLN A 17 0.74 8.08 2.18
C GLN A 17 0.24 7.73 0.78
N ILE A 18 -0.02 6.44 0.58
CA ILE A 18 -0.59 5.90 -0.67
C ILE A 18 -1.97 5.35 -0.36
N TYR A 19 -2.97 5.79 -1.12
CA TYR A 19 -4.36 5.42 -0.94
C TYR A 19 -4.92 4.79 -2.21
N CYS A 20 -5.63 3.66 -2.08
CA CYS A 20 -6.33 3.02 -3.17
C CYS A 20 -7.74 2.60 -2.72
N SER A 21 -8.73 2.87 -3.57
CA SER A 21 -10.10 2.38 -3.41
C SER A 21 -10.40 1.36 -4.49
N PHE A 22 -11.10 0.29 -4.13
CA PHE A 22 -11.39 -0.80 -5.05
C PHE A 22 -12.72 -1.45 -4.68
N PRO A 23 -13.47 -1.93 -5.69
CA PRO A 23 -14.72 -2.62 -5.46
C PRO A 23 -14.45 -4.04 -4.90
N PRO A 24 -15.32 -4.58 -4.03
CA PRO A 24 -15.11 -5.89 -3.37
C PRO A 24 -14.88 -7.06 -4.34
N GLN A 25 -15.41 -6.98 -5.56
CA GLN A 25 -15.29 -8.01 -6.59
C GLN A 25 -13.84 -8.20 -7.08
N LEU A 26 -12.95 -7.24 -6.80
CA LEU A 26 -11.54 -7.30 -7.18
C LEU A 26 -10.63 -7.71 -6.03
N MET A 27 -11.17 -8.11 -4.87
CA MET A 27 -10.38 -8.46 -3.68
C MET A 27 -9.31 -9.53 -3.97
N ASP A 28 -9.64 -10.55 -4.76
CA ASP A 28 -8.70 -11.63 -5.09
C ASP A 28 -7.47 -11.15 -5.88
N ARG A 29 -7.63 -10.07 -6.65
CA ARG A 29 -6.56 -9.48 -7.47
C ARG A 29 -5.93 -8.26 -6.82
N PHE A 30 -6.48 -7.80 -5.70
CA PHE A 30 -6.10 -6.55 -5.08
C PHE A 30 -4.63 -6.53 -4.66
N SER A 31 -4.18 -7.57 -3.95
CA SER A 31 -2.78 -7.70 -3.52
C SER A 31 -1.81 -7.62 -4.70
N LEU A 32 -2.12 -8.31 -5.81
CA LEU A 32 -1.29 -8.29 -7.01
C LEU A 32 -1.18 -6.88 -7.61
N ILE A 33 -2.32 -6.20 -7.74
CA ILE A 33 -2.39 -4.86 -8.32
C ILE A 33 -1.60 -3.86 -7.47
N ILE A 34 -1.83 -3.85 -6.16
CA ILE A 34 -1.13 -2.92 -5.26
C ILE A 34 0.36 -3.21 -5.18
N ASN A 35 0.77 -4.47 -5.11
CA ASN A 35 2.19 -4.78 -5.07
C ASN A 35 2.90 -4.33 -6.36
N ASN A 36 2.25 -4.44 -7.53
CA ASN A 36 2.82 -3.92 -8.78
C ASN A 36 2.95 -2.39 -8.78
N GLU A 37 1.93 -1.69 -8.28
CA GLU A 37 1.94 -0.23 -8.11
C GLU A 37 3.04 0.19 -7.11
N LEU A 38 3.13 -0.47 -5.95
CA LEU A 38 4.17 -0.20 -4.95
C LEU A 38 5.58 -0.50 -5.46
N ASN A 39 5.78 -1.57 -6.24
CA ASN A 39 7.07 -1.86 -6.87
C ASN A 39 7.48 -0.72 -7.82
N SER A 40 6.54 -0.25 -8.64
CA SER A 40 6.77 0.89 -9.55
C SER A 40 7.12 2.17 -8.77
N PHE A 41 6.47 2.39 -7.62
CA PHE A 41 6.80 3.50 -6.72
C PHE A 41 8.19 3.37 -6.12
N VAL A 42 8.57 2.19 -5.62
CA VAL A 42 9.89 1.93 -5.04
C VAL A 42 11.00 2.10 -6.07
N GLU A 43 10.80 1.60 -7.29
CA GLU A 43 11.74 1.81 -8.40
C GLU A 43 11.89 3.31 -8.74
N CYS A 44 10.78 4.05 -8.75
CA CYS A 44 10.80 5.50 -8.94
C CYS A 44 11.58 6.20 -7.82
N ALA A 45 11.25 5.92 -6.55
CA ALA A 45 11.94 6.48 -5.39
C ALA A 45 13.44 6.20 -5.44
N THR A 46 13.83 4.96 -5.75
CA THR A 46 15.23 4.54 -5.84
C THR A 46 15.99 5.29 -6.94
N ARG A 47 15.38 5.50 -8.10
CA ARG A 47 15.96 6.33 -9.18
C ARG A 47 16.16 7.79 -8.78
N HIS A 48 15.39 8.26 -7.80
CA HIS A 48 15.50 9.59 -7.21
C HIS A 48 16.29 9.60 -5.89
N CYS A 49 17.11 8.57 -5.62
CA CYS A 49 17.95 8.44 -4.43
C CYS A 49 17.17 8.41 -3.10
N LEU A 50 15.89 8.04 -3.14
CA LEU A 50 15.05 7.84 -1.96
C LEU A 50 14.92 6.34 -1.65
N LEU A 51 15.05 5.98 -0.38
CA LEU A 51 14.90 4.60 0.08
C LEU A 51 13.62 4.47 0.92
N ILE A 52 12.72 3.58 0.51
CA ILE A 52 11.52 3.24 1.27
C ILE A 52 11.89 2.21 2.34
N ASN A 53 11.52 2.48 3.59
CA ASN A 53 11.80 1.57 4.70
C ASN A 53 10.58 0.67 4.99
N PRO A 54 10.55 -0.59 4.50
CA PRO A 54 9.40 -1.47 4.68
C PRO A 54 9.11 -1.78 6.15
N SER A 55 10.11 -1.79 7.03
CA SER A 55 9.92 -2.06 8.46
C SER A 55 9.16 -0.95 9.20
N LYS A 56 9.12 0.26 8.63
CA LYS A 56 8.35 1.40 9.12
C LYS A 56 7.07 1.63 8.33
N SER A 57 6.83 0.85 7.27
CA SER A 57 5.64 0.95 6.43
C SER A 57 4.52 0.09 7.01
N HIS A 58 3.31 0.63 6.97
CA HIS A 58 2.12 0.02 7.56
C HIS A 58 0.94 0.14 6.59
N VAL A 59 -0.01 -0.79 6.72
CA VAL A 59 -1.22 -0.84 5.91
C VAL A 59 -2.42 -0.59 6.81
N ILE A 60 -3.33 0.27 6.36
CA ILE A 60 -4.62 0.50 7.03
C ILE A 60 -5.73 0.11 6.06
N VAL A 61 -6.63 -0.76 6.52
CA VAL A 61 -7.79 -1.21 5.75
C VAL A 61 -9.04 -0.48 6.23
N PHE A 62 -9.74 0.16 5.29
CA PHE A 62 -11.02 0.82 5.53
C PHE A 62 -12.16 0.03 4.90
N GLY A 63 -13.28 -0.09 5.60
CA GLY A 63 -14.48 -0.73 5.07
C GLY A 63 -15.45 -1.20 6.16
N PRO A 64 -16.62 -1.76 5.76
CA PRO A 64 -17.55 -2.37 6.70
C PRO A 64 -16.87 -3.47 7.53
N ARG A 65 -17.18 -3.55 8.82
CA ARG A 65 -16.51 -4.48 9.77
C ARG A 65 -16.50 -5.93 9.30
N GLN A 66 -17.59 -6.39 8.68
CA GLN A 66 -17.70 -7.76 8.15
C GLN A 66 -16.69 -8.02 7.02
N ASN A 67 -16.52 -7.05 6.11
CA ASN A 67 -15.59 -7.17 5.00
C ASN A 67 -14.15 -6.95 5.46
N LYS A 68 -13.93 -6.06 6.44
CA LYS A 68 -12.61 -5.72 6.94
C LYS A 68 -11.85 -6.97 7.41
N ASN A 69 -12.45 -7.81 8.26
CA ASN A 69 -11.79 -9.03 8.74
C ASN A 69 -11.42 -10.00 7.61
N VAL A 70 -12.28 -10.10 6.58
CA VAL A 70 -12.02 -10.96 5.41
C VAL A 70 -10.85 -10.39 4.60
N ILE A 71 -10.87 -9.08 4.41
CA ILE A 71 -9.83 -8.33 3.69
C ILE A 71 -8.48 -8.48 4.41
N GLU A 72 -8.42 -8.27 5.72
CA GLU A 72 -7.17 -8.35 6.50
C GLU A 72 -6.49 -9.73 6.41
N ASN A 73 -7.27 -10.80 6.25
CA ASN A 73 -6.74 -12.16 6.09
C ASN A 73 -6.33 -12.48 4.64
N LEU A 74 -6.90 -11.80 3.65
CA LEU A 74 -6.66 -12.06 2.23
C LEU A 74 -5.57 -11.17 1.64
N ILE A 75 -5.45 -9.93 2.10
CA ILE A 75 -4.49 -9.00 1.52
C ILE A 75 -3.09 -9.33 2.03
N LYS A 76 -2.18 -9.48 1.07
CA LYS A 76 -0.74 -9.55 1.33
C LYS A 76 -0.04 -8.43 0.56
N ILE A 77 0.33 -7.38 1.27
CA ILE A 77 1.07 -6.25 0.70
C ILE A 77 2.55 -6.40 1.06
N GLU A 78 3.42 -6.29 0.07
CA GLU A 78 4.85 -6.49 0.22
C GLU A 78 5.63 -5.32 -0.39
N ILE A 79 6.69 -4.88 0.30
CA ILE A 79 7.67 -3.94 -0.23
C ILE A 79 9.03 -4.60 -0.08
N ASN A 80 9.78 -4.74 -1.18
CA ASN A 80 11.12 -5.37 -1.19
C ASN A 80 11.12 -6.77 -0.53
N GLY A 81 10.07 -7.56 -0.75
CA GLY A 81 9.92 -8.91 -0.16
C GLY A 81 9.55 -8.94 1.32
N VAL A 82 9.30 -7.77 1.95
CA VAL A 82 8.84 -7.68 3.33
C VAL A 82 7.33 -7.44 3.35
N THR A 83 6.58 -8.38 3.95
CA THR A 83 5.14 -8.22 4.17
C THR A 83 4.88 -7.11 5.17
N LEU A 84 4.06 -6.13 4.78
CA LEU A 84 3.69 -5.01 5.63
C LEU A 84 2.68 -5.43 6.69
N LYS A 85 2.79 -4.81 7.87
CA LYS A 85 1.84 -5.03 8.96
C LYS A 85 0.56 -4.26 8.70
N ILE A 86 -0.57 -4.95 8.86
CA ILE A 86 -1.88 -4.31 8.87
C ILE A 86 -2.15 -3.80 10.28
N MET A 87 -2.57 -2.55 10.41
CA MET A 87 -2.84 -1.88 11.68
C MET A 87 -4.12 -1.04 11.59
N ASP A 88 -4.83 -0.93 12.71
CA ASP A 88 -6.01 -0.07 12.84
C ASP A 88 -5.65 1.42 12.93
N ASN A 89 -4.46 1.72 13.45
CA ASN A 89 -3.94 3.07 13.57
C ASN A 89 -2.43 3.09 13.33
N VAL A 90 -1.95 4.19 12.77
CA VAL A 90 -0.53 4.47 12.57
C VAL A 90 -0.33 5.94 12.95
N LYS A 91 0.69 6.22 13.76
CA LYS A 91 1.08 7.61 14.03
C LYS A 91 1.97 8.08 12.87
N ASN A 92 1.63 9.21 12.28
CA ASN A 92 2.55 9.99 11.45
C ASN A 92 3.59 10.66 12.37
#